data_AF-A0A803VPQ1-F1
#
_entry.id   AF-A0A803VPQ1-F1
#
_cell.length_a   1.000
_cell.length_b   1.000
_cell.length_c   1.000
_cell.angle_alpha   90.00
_cell.angle_beta   90.00
_cell.angle_gamma   90.00
#
_symmetry.space_group_name_H-M   'P 1'
#
loop_
_entity.id
_entity.type
_entity.pdbx_description
1 polymer ?
#
loop_
_entity_poly.entity_id
_entity_poly.type
_entity_poly.pdbx_seq_one_letter_code
_entity_poly.pdbx_strand_id
1 'polypeptide(L)'
;MKQGLLPSLEDLLFYTIAEGQEKIPVHKFITALKSTGLRTSDPRLKECMDMLRLTLQTTSDGVMLDKDLFKKCVQSNIVLLTQAFRRKFVIPDFMSFTSHIDELYESAKKQSGGKVADYIPQLAKFSPDLWGVSLCTVDGQRHSVGDTKVPFCLQSCVKPLKYAIAVNDLGTEYVHRYVGKEPSGLRFNKLFLNEDDRPHNPMVNAGAIVITSLIKVKNGILLNYIIHLEFSEFFGFQSERESGDRNFAIGYYLKEKKVNFFIVKCILKMMCWVLFVVCEDLIYFILTSAICFILFLRFALSGMDMEQRDYDSRTALHVAAAEGHVDVVKFLLEACKVNPFPKDRWNNTPMDEALHFGHHDVFKILQEYQVQYTPSEDNNDGKENRTVHKNLDGLL
;
A
#
# COMPACT_ATOMS: atom_id res chain seq x y z
N MET A 1 -20.83 -4.31 50.82
CA MET A 1 -19.85 -3.84 49.82
C MET A 1 -20.30 -4.39 48.46
N LYS A 2 -20.71 -3.52 47.52
CA LYS A 2 -21.08 -3.97 46.16
C LYS A 2 -19.82 -4.51 45.47
N GLN A 3 -19.87 -5.74 44.96
CA GLN A 3 -18.82 -6.34 44.14
C GLN A 3 -18.48 -5.36 43.02
N GLY A 4 -17.23 -4.88 43.00
CA GLY A 4 -16.70 -4.04 41.93
C GLY A 4 -16.61 -4.87 40.66
N LEU A 5 -17.65 -4.81 39.84
CA LEU A 5 -17.58 -5.26 38.45
C LEU A 5 -16.55 -4.37 37.75
N LEU A 6 -15.50 -4.98 37.20
CA LEU A 6 -14.58 -4.28 36.30
C LEU A 6 -15.42 -3.60 35.20
N PRO A 7 -15.23 -2.29 34.94
CA PRO A 7 -16.00 -1.60 33.91
C PRO A 7 -15.77 -2.27 32.56
N SER A 8 -16.83 -2.52 31.79
CA SER A 8 -16.67 -3.07 30.44
C SER A 8 -15.97 -2.06 29.51
N LEU A 9 -15.41 -2.52 28.39
CA LEU A 9 -14.70 -1.61 27.46
C LEU A 9 -15.60 -0.50 26.93
N GLU A 10 -16.88 -0.81 26.72
CA GLU A 10 -17.91 0.15 26.30
C GLU A 10 -18.14 1.21 27.38
N ASP A 11 -18.17 0.80 28.65
CA ASP A 11 -18.34 1.71 29.78
C ASP A 11 -17.16 2.67 29.91
N LEU A 12 -15.93 2.16 29.79
CA LEU A 12 -14.71 2.97 29.81
C LEU A 12 -14.70 3.98 28.66
N LEU A 13 -15.12 3.55 27.46
CA LEU A 13 -15.21 4.42 26.30
C LEU A 13 -16.28 5.50 26.50
N PHE A 14 -17.44 5.15 27.08
CA PHE A 14 -18.48 6.11 27.42
C PHE A 14 -17.93 7.22 28.33
N TYR A 15 -17.28 6.86 29.44
CA TYR A 15 -16.73 7.85 30.36
C TYR A 15 -15.63 8.71 29.74
N THR A 16 -14.85 8.15 28.82
CA THR A 16 -13.82 8.88 28.07
C THR A 16 -14.41 10.01 27.22
N ILE A 17 -15.57 9.78 26.61
CA ILE A 17 -16.22 10.75 25.70
C ILE A 17 -17.19 11.68 26.46
N ALA A 18 -17.84 11.16 27.50
CA ALA A 18 -18.80 11.92 28.30
C ALA A 18 -18.13 12.99 29.16
N GLU A 19 -16.85 12.84 29.52
CA GLU A 19 -16.09 13.82 30.32
C GLU A 19 -16.82 14.19 31.63
N GLY A 20 -17.46 13.20 32.27
CA GLY A 20 -18.22 13.38 33.51
C GLY A 20 -19.71 13.71 33.33
N GLN A 21 -20.21 13.82 32.10
CA GLN A 21 -21.64 13.99 31.83
C GLN A 21 -22.41 12.66 31.89
N GLU A 22 -23.70 12.71 32.21
CA GLU A 22 -24.56 11.51 32.26
C GLU A 22 -25.01 11.01 30.88
N LYS A 23 -24.99 11.89 29.88
CA LYS A 23 -25.36 11.59 28.50
C LYS A 23 -24.34 12.19 27.52
N ILE A 24 -24.18 11.55 26.37
CA ILE A 24 -23.28 12.00 25.30
C ILE A 24 -24.12 12.52 24.13
N PRO A 25 -23.94 13.77 23.69
CA PRO A 25 -24.52 14.22 22.44
C PRO A 25 -23.95 13.43 21.25
N VAL A 26 -24.79 12.92 20.35
CA VAL A 26 -24.35 12.13 19.18
C VAL A 26 -23.37 12.90 18.31
N HIS A 27 -23.56 14.21 18.14
CA HIS A 27 -22.61 15.05 17.41
C HIS A 27 -21.24 15.09 18.08
N LYS A 28 -21.16 15.08 19.43
CA LYS A 28 -19.90 15.04 20.19
C LYS A 28 -19.18 13.73 19.91
N PHE A 29 -19.89 12.60 19.95
CA PHE A 29 -19.34 11.30 19.59
C PHE A 29 -18.80 11.27 18.15
N ILE A 30 -19.58 11.74 17.17
CA ILE A 30 -19.16 11.76 15.76
C ILE A 30 -17.96 12.67 15.54
N THR A 31 -17.93 13.85 16.17
CA THR A 31 -16.78 14.77 16.08
C THR A 31 -15.52 14.15 16.70
N ALA A 32 -15.65 13.52 17.86
CA ALA A 32 -14.54 12.85 18.53
C ALA A 32 -14.07 11.60 17.75
N LEU A 33 -14.98 10.90 17.06
CA LEU A 33 -14.60 9.83 16.14
C LEU A 33 -13.81 10.37 14.94
N LYS A 34 -14.28 11.47 14.32
CA LYS A 34 -13.60 12.09 13.18
C LYS A 34 -12.21 12.62 13.54
N SER A 35 -12.00 13.10 14.77
CA SER A 35 -10.67 13.57 15.20
C SER A 35 -9.64 12.44 15.32
N THR A 36 -10.08 11.18 15.40
CA THR A 36 -9.17 10.02 15.29
C THR A 36 -8.70 9.75 13.85
N GLY A 37 -9.29 10.44 12.87
CA GLY A 37 -9.05 10.22 11.44
C GLY A 37 -10.01 9.22 10.78
N LEU A 38 -10.81 8.49 11.55
CA LEU A 38 -11.84 7.61 10.98
C LEU A 38 -12.99 8.41 10.35
N ARG A 39 -13.55 7.88 9.26
CA ARG A 39 -14.77 8.43 8.64
C ARG A 39 -15.99 7.64 9.08
N THR A 40 -17.15 8.29 9.17
CA THR A 40 -18.44 7.63 9.48
C THR A 40 -18.91 6.67 8.38
N SER A 41 -18.27 6.71 7.21
CA SER A 41 -18.50 5.78 6.10
C SER A 41 -17.57 4.56 6.12
N ASP A 42 -16.75 4.38 7.15
CA ASP A 42 -15.88 3.21 7.29
C ASP A 42 -16.76 1.93 7.35
N PRO A 43 -16.55 0.94 6.46
CA PRO A 43 -17.34 -0.29 6.46
C PRO A 43 -17.28 -1.04 7.80
N ARG A 44 -16.15 -0.95 8.53
CA ARG A 44 -15.96 -1.57 9.84
C ARG A 44 -16.72 -0.87 10.96
N LEU A 45 -17.37 0.26 10.68
CA LEU A 45 -18.23 1.00 11.61
C LEU A 45 -19.72 0.94 11.20
N LYS A 46 -20.06 0.16 10.18
CA LYS A 46 -21.41 0.12 9.60
C LYS A 46 -22.48 -0.18 10.66
N GLU A 47 -22.28 -1.23 11.47
CA GLU A 47 -23.25 -1.64 12.49
C GLU A 47 -23.45 -0.54 13.53
N CYS A 48 -22.36 0.09 13.99
CA CYS A 48 -22.43 1.22 14.92
C CYS A 48 -23.21 2.40 14.34
N MET A 49 -22.92 2.77 13.08
CA MET A 49 -23.59 3.90 12.42
C MET A 49 -25.07 3.61 12.14
N ASP A 50 -25.41 2.37 11.77
CA ASP A 50 -26.79 1.96 11.55
C ASP A 50 -27.59 1.94 12.87
N MET A 51 -26.99 1.45 13.96
CA MET A 51 -27.60 1.49 15.29
C MET A 51 -27.78 2.91 15.83
N LEU A 52 -26.81 3.80 15.58
CA LEU A 52 -26.94 5.22 15.92
C LEU A 52 -28.10 5.87 15.17
N ARG A 53 -28.23 5.63 13.85
CA ARG A 53 -29.36 6.12 13.05
C ARG A 53 -30.71 5.60 13.56
N LEU A 54 -30.80 4.32 13.89
CA LEU A 54 -32.00 3.71 14.44
C LEU A 54 -32.39 4.33 15.80
N THR A 55 -31.41 4.59 16.66
CA THR A 55 -31.62 5.20 17.98
C THR A 55 -32.08 6.66 17.86
N LEU A 56 -31.48 7.42 16.93
CA LEU A 56 -31.87 8.80 16.63
C LEU A 56 -33.33 8.91 16.15
N GLN A 57 -33.87 7.90 15.47
CA GLN A 57 -35.25 7.89 14.98
C GLN A 57 -36.29 7.50 16.03
N THR A 58 -35.90 6.73 17.05
CA THR A 58 -36.82 6.14 18.03
C THR A 58 -36.94 6.94 19.32
N THR A 59 -36.03 7.89 19.57
CA THR A 59 -35.97 8.64 20.83
C THR A 59 -36.49 10.06 20.66
N SER A 60 -37.39 10.52 21.54
CA SER A 60 -37.93 11.90 21.52
C SER A 60 -36.87 12.98 21.79
N ASP A 61 -35.82 12.61 22.51
CA ASP A 61 -34.65 13.43 22.86
C ASP A 61 -33.46 13.14 21.92
N GLY A 62 -33.77 12.94 20.63
CA GLY A 62 -32.97 12.33 19.54
C GLY A 62 -31.62 12.96 19.20
N VAL A 63 -30.89 13.48 20.18
CA VAL A 63 -29.54 14.02 20.11
C VAL A 63 -28.64 13.42 21.21
N MET A 64 -29.20 12.82 22.27
CA MET A 64 -28.45 12.39 23.46
C MET A 64 -28.44 10.86 23.65
N LEU A 65 -27.27 10.30 23.92
CA LEU A 65 -27.05 8.89 24.24
C LEU A 65 -26.81 8.74 25.74
N ASP A 66 -27.66 7.98 26.42
CA ASP A 66 -27.31 7.45 27.74
C ASP A 66 -26.31 6.27 27.61
N LYS A 67 -25.84 5.79 28.75
CA LYS A 67 -24.84 4.71 28.83
C LYS A 67 -25.29 3.42 28.14
N ASP A 68 -26.55 3.02 28.30
CA ASP A 68 -27.06 1.76 27.77
C ASP A 68 -27.29 1.84 26.25
N LEU A 69 -27.81 2.98 25.77
CA LEU A 69 -27.95 3.26 24.35
C LEU A 69 -26.59 3.35 23.66
N PHE A 70 -25.62 4.03 24.28
CA PHE A 70 -24.25 4.10 23.77
C PHE A 70 -23.66 2.68 23.63
N LYS A 71 -23.76 1.86 24.67
CA LYS A 71 -23.27 0.47 24.66
C LYS A 71 -23.89 -0.34 23.52
N LYS A 72 -25.21 -0.26 23.34
CA LYS A 72 -25.92 -0.94 22.22
C LYS A 72 -25.40 -0.48 20.85
N CYS A 73 -25.03 0.79 20.72
CA CYS A 73 -24.51 1.33 19.47
C CYS A 73 -23.07 0.87 19.19
N VAL A 74 -22.20 0.81 20.20
CA VAL A 74 -20.76 0.56 19.97
C VAL A 74 -20.34 -0.90 20.11
N GLN A 75 -21.15 -1.77 20.71
CA GLN A 75 -20.78 -3.16 21.05
C GLN A 75 -20.17 -3.95 19.88
N SER A 76 -20.72 -3.84 18.67
CA SER A 76 -20.25 -4.61 17.51
C SER A 76 -18.90 -4.14 16.98
N ASN A 77 -18.50 -2.89 17.28
CA ASN A 77 -17.31 -2.24 16.72
C ASN A 77 -16.37 -1.75 17.85
N ILE A 78 -16.56 -2.23 19.08
CA ILE A 78 -15.89 -1.72 20.29
C ILE A 78 -14.37 -1.87 20.24
N VAL A 79 -13.84 -2.92 19.60
CA VAL A 79 -12.39 -3.15 19.51
C VAL A 79 -11.71 -2.04 18.71
N LEU A 80 -12.24 -1.72 17.53
CA LEU A 80 -11.73 -0.65 16.66
C LEU A 80 -11.89 0.72 17.33
N LEU A 81 -13.07 0.99 17.91
CA LEU A 81 -13.31 2.25 18.62
C LEU A 81 -12.37 2.40 19.82
N THR A 82 -12.13 1.33 20.57
CA THR A 82 -11.18 1.35 21.70
C THR A 82 -9.76 1.67 21.22
N GLN A 83 -9.32 1.10 20.09
CA GLN A 83 -8.01 1.44 19.51
C GLN A 83 -7.94 2.92 19.11
N ALA A 84 -8.98 3.42 18.44
CA ALA A 84 -9.08 4.81 17.98
C ALA A 84 -8.99 5.80 19.16
N PHE A 85 -9.86 5.64 20.15
CA PHE A 85 -9.96 6.58 21.28
C PHE A 85 -8.82 6.44 22.30
N ARG A 86 -8.15 5.29 22.36
CA ARG A 86 -6.92 5.11 23.17
C ARG A 86 -5.65 5.52 22.43
N ARG A 87 -5.77 6.16 21.26
CA ARG A 87 -4.63 6.61 20.44
C ARG A 87 -3.65 5.49 20.11
N LYS A 88 -4.18 4.29 19.84
CA LYS A 88 -3.40 3.10 19.44
C LYS A 88 -3.23 2.95 17.93
N PHE A 89 -3.79 3.87 17.15
CA PHE A 89 -3.51 3.91 15.71
C PHE A 89 -2.06 4.34 15.44
N VAL A 90 -1.56 3.92 14.29
CA VAL A 90 -0.21 4.18 13.77
C VAL A 90 0.13 5.67 13.79
N ILE A 91 -0.86 6.55 13.61
CA ILE A 91 -0.73 7.99 13.85
C ILE A 91 -1.65 8.40 15.01
N PRO A 92 -1.12 8.49 16.25
CA PRO A 92 -1.89 8.85 17.44
C PRO A 92 -2.53 10.24 17.39
N ASP A 93 -1.80 11.25 16.92
CA ASP A 93 -2.28 12.63 16.75
C ASP A 93 -2.53 12.94 15.27
N PHE A 94 -3.64 12.43 14.77
CA PHE A 94 -3.98 12.54 13.36
C PHE A 94 -4.26 13.98 12.94
N MET A 95 -4.91 14.79 13.79
CA MET A 95 -5.26 16.18 13.46
C MET A 95 -4.02 17.06 13.26
N SER A 96 -3.04 16.95 14.16
CA SER A 96 -1.76 17.66 13.98
C SER A 96 -1.03 17.18 12.73
N PHE A 97 -0.99 15.87 12.49
CA PHE A 97 -0.39 15.30 11.29
C PHE A 97 -1.04 15.83 10.00
N THR A 98 -2.37 15.87 9.93
CA THR A 98 -3.09 16.36 8.75
C THR A 98 -2.88 17.85 8.49
N SER A 99 -2.66 18.66 9.54
CA SER A 99 -2.29 20.07 9.38
C SER A 99 -0.96 20.21 8.62
N HIS A 100 0.03 19.37 8.92
CA HIS A 100 1.28 19.36 8.17
C HIS A 100 1.09 18.87 6.73
N ILE A 101 0.19 17.92 6.48
CA ILE A 101 -0.16 17.50 5.11
C ILE A 101 -0.77 18.67 4.32
N ASP A 102 -1.62 19.47 4.95
CA ASP A 102 -2.22 20.65 4.32
C ASP A 102 -1.15 21.72 4.01
N GLU A 103 -0.19 21.95 4.91
CA GLU A 103 0.95 22.85 4.67
C GLU A 103 1.84 22.36 3.50
N LEU A 104 2.12 21.05 3.43
CA LEU A 104 2.85 20.44 2.32
C LEU A 104 2.08 20.56 1.00
N TYR A 105 0.76 20.34 1.04
CA TYR A 105 -0.12 20.53 -0.10
C TYR A 105 -0.02 21.96 -0.63
N GLU A 106 -0.15 22.97 0.23
CA GLU A 106 -0.09 24.39 -0.16
C GLU A 106 1.30 24.81 -0.64
N SER A 107 2.35 24.22 -0.06
CA SER A 107 3.73 24.44 -0.53
C SER A 107 3.93 23.87 -1.94
N ALA A 108 3.52 22.63 -2.18
CA ALA A 108 3.66 21.95 -3.46
C ALA A 108 2.78 22.57 -4.56
N LYS A 109 1.57 23.03 -4.21
CA LYS A 109 0.62 23.67 -5.14
C LYS A 109 1.18 24.90 -5.85
N LYS A 110 2.15 25.58 -5.24
CA LYS A 110 2.80 26.77 -5.82
C LYS A 110 3.68 26.46 -7.05
N GLN A 111 3.98 25.18 -7.28
CA GLN A 111 4.76 24.76 -8.45
C GLN A 111 3.85 24.71 -9.68
N SER A 112 3.92 25.75 -10.52
CA SER A 112 3.15 25.85 -11.78
C SER A 112 3.91 25.31 -13.02
N GLY A 113 5.06 24.66 -12.80
CA GLY A 113 5.85 24.07 -13.87
C GLY A 113 5.30 22.74 -14.38
N GLY A 114 5.80 22.30 -15.53
CA GLY A 114 5.41 21.04 -16.17
C GLY A 114 4.62 21.24 -17.46
N LYS A 115 4.31 20.14 -18.14
CA LYS A 115 3.47 20.13 -19.35
C LYS A 115 2.43 19.03 -19.21
N VAL A 116 1.16 19.39 -19.38
CA VAL A 116 0.06 18.40 -19.43
C VAL A 116 0.34 17.41 -20.57
N ALA A 117 0.15 16.13 -20.30
CA ALA A 117 0.30 15.09 -21.30
C ALA A 117 -0.72 15.28 -22.43
N ASP A 118 -0.24 15.53 -23.65
CA ASP A 118 -1.05 15.89 -24.80
C ASP A 118 -1.00 14.87 -25.95
N TYR A 119 -0.30 13.75 -25.75
CA TYR A 119 -0.20 12.68 -26.76
C TYR A 119 -1.53 11.93 -26.99
N ILE A 120 -2.47 12.01 -26.04
CA ILE A 120 -3.87 11.61 -26.24
C ILE A 120 -4.81 12.77 -25.88
N PRO A 121 -5.85 13.06 -26.70
CA PRO A 121 -6.74 14.20 -26.49
C PRO A 121 -7.43 14.22 -25.13
N GLN A 122 -7.66 13.06 -24.51
CA GLN A 122 -8.34 12.94 -23.23
C GLN A 122 -7.47 13.42 -22.06
N LEU A 123 -6.16 13.22 -22.11
CA LEU A 123 -5.25 13.75 -21.09
C LEU A 123 -5.06 15.27 -21.25
N ALA A 124 -5.08 15.76 -22.49
CA ALA A 124 -4.98 17.19 -22.79
C ALA A 124 -6.16 18.02 -22.25
N LYS A 125 -7.29 17.38 -21.92
CA LYS A 125 -8.48 18.05 -21.36
C LYS A 125 -8.33 18.42 -19.88
N PHE A 126 -7.39 17.83 -19.16
CA PHE A 126 -7.21 18.13 -17.74
C PHE A 126 -6.55 19.49 -17.57
N SER A 127 -7.11 20.30 -16.66
CA SER A 127 -6.52 21.59 -16.30
C SER A 127 -5.16 21.37 -15.60
N PRO A 128 -4.12 22.16 -15.93
CA PRO A 128 -2.83 22.11 -15.23
C PRO A 128 -2.95 22.51 -13.75
N ASP A 129 -4.03 23.19 -13.36
CA ASP A 129 -4.24 23.69 -12.00
C ASP A 129 -4.86 22.64 -11.06
N LEU A 130 -5.24 21.46 -11.57
CA LEU A 130 -5.79 20.38 -10.76
C LEU A 130 -4.71 19.80 -9.84
N TRP A 131 -4.95 19.88 -8.54
CA TRP A 131 -4.01 19.39 -7.53
C TRP A 131 -4.75 18.79 -6.34
N GLY A 132 -4.53 17.51 -6.08
CA GLY A 132 -5.20 16.77 -5.01
C GLY A 132 -4.26 15.79 -4.31
N VAL A 133 -4.31 15.79 -2.98
CA VAL A 133 -3.58 14.86 -2.12
C VAL A 133 -4.58 14.14 -1.24
N SER A 134 -4.50 12.81 -1.21
CA SER A 134 -5.28 11.99 -0.29
C SER A 134 -4.33 11.11 0.53
N LEU A 135 -4.79 10.69 1.70
CA LEU A 135 -4.08 9.86 2.65
C LEU A 135 -5.05 8.83 3.23
N CYS A 136 -4.57 7.60 3.38
CA CYS A 136 -5.21 6.57 4.18
C CYS A 136 -4.11 5.80 4.93
N THR A 137 -4.28 5.57 6.22
CA THR A 137 -3.35 4.76 7.02
C THR A 137 -3.77 3.29 7.04
N VAL A 138 -2.89 2.41 7.50
CA VAL A 138 -3.21 0.98 7.68
C VAL A 138 -4.36 0.74 8.67
N ASP A 139 -4.56 1.66 9.62
CA ASP A 139 -5.69 1.62 10.56
C ASP A 139 -6.99 2.20 9.99
N GLY A 140 -6.94 2.76 8.77
CA GLY A 140 -8.08 3.36 8.08
C GLY A 140 -8.33 4.83 8.43
N GLN A 141 -7.36 5.53 9.03
CA GLN A 141 -7.44 6.98 9.21
C GLN A 141 -7.28 7.68 7.86
N ARG A 142 -8.09 8.68 7.56
CA ARG A 142 -8.18 9.28 6.23
C ARG A 142 -8.21 10.80 6.24
N HIS A 143 -7.45 11.39 5.32
CA HIS A 143 -7.42 12.82 5.07
C HIS A 143 -7.32 13.10 3.58
N SER A 144 -7.89 14.21 3.13
CA SER A 144 -7.88 14.61 1.72
C SER A 144 -7.92 16.12 1.60
N VAL A 145 -7.11 16.67 0.71
CA VAL A 145 -7.02 18.11 0.43
C VAL A 145 -6.89 18.35 -1.08
N GLY A 146 -7.60 19.36 -1.60
CA GLY A 146 -7.64 19.69 -3.03
C GLY A 146 -8.61 18.84 -3.86
N ASP A 147 -8.30 18.65 -5.14
CA ASP A 147 -9.18 18.07 -6.16
C ASP A 147 -9.25 16.53 -6.13
N THR A 148 -9.33 15.94 -4.93
CA THR A 148 -9.19 14.48 -4.72
C THR A 148 -10.33 13.62 -5.26
N LYS A 149 -11.46 14.25 -5.60
CA LYS A 149 -12.66 13.59 -6.13
C LYS A 149 -12.76 13.65 -7.64
N VAL A 150 -11.81 14.31 -8.31
CA VAL A 150 -11.77 14.36 -9.77
C VAL A 150 -11.18 13.02 -10.27
N PRO A 151 -11.92 12.26 -11.09
CA PRO A 151 -11.43 10.99 -11.61
C PRO A 151 -10.37 11.21 -12.70
N PHE A 152 -9.33 10.39 -12.69
CA PHE A 152 -8.28 10.39 -13.71
C PHE A 152 -7.85 8.95 -14.05
N CYS A 153 -7.24 8.76 -15.23
CA CYS A 153 -6.72 7.46 -15.64
C CYS A 153 -5.48 7.08 -14.81
N LEU A 154 -5.42 5.86 -14.26
CA LEU A 154 -4.23 5.37 -13.54
C LEU A 154 -2.99 5.25 -14.42
N GLN A 155 -3.14 5.04 -15.73
CA GLN A 155 -2.00 4.95 -16.64
C GLN A 155 -1.00 3.89 -16.15
N SER A 156 0.30 4.20 -16.13
CA SER A 156 1.35 3.28 -15.65
C SER A 156 1.22 2.87 -14.17
N CYS A 157 0.42 3.56 -13.36
CA CYS A 157 0.23 3.22 -11.95
C CYS A 157 -0.48 1.87 -11.76
N VAL A 158 -1.09 1.29 -12.80
CA VAL A 158 -1.72 -0.03 -12.74
C VAL A 158 -0.73 -1.20 -12.83
N LYS A 159 0.50 -0.98 -13.32
CA LYS A 159 1.48 -2.06 -13.54
C LYS A 159 1.84 -2.84 -12.26
N PRO A 160 2.14 -2.19 -11.13
CA PRO A 160 2.42 -2.91 -9.88
C PRO A 160 1.23 -3.75 -9.43
N LEU A 161 0.00 -3.27 -9.65
CA LEU A 161 -1.24 -3.95 -9.27
C LEU A 161 -1.42 -5.24 -10.08
N LYS A 162 -1.24 -5.15 -11.40
CA LYS A 162 -1.29 -6.32 -12.31
C LYS A 162 -0.19 -7.33 -11.96
N TYR A 163 1.01 -6.86 -11.62
CA TYR A 163 2.09 -7.73 -11.17
C TYR A 163 1.76 -8.45 -9.86
N ALA A 164 1.23 -7.73 -8.85
CA ALA A 164 0.79 -8.32 -7.59
C ALA A 164 -0.25 -9.43 -7.81
N ILE A 165 -1.24 -9.19 -8.67
CA ILE A 165 -2.26 -10.18 -9.04
C ILE A 165 -1.62 -11.42 -9.68
N ALA A 166 -0.73 -11.22 -10.66
CA ALA A 166 -0.07 -12.33 -11.33
C ALA A 166 0.76 -13.17 -10.36
N VAL A 167 1.49 -12.52 -9.43
CA VAL A 167 2.30 -13.21 -8.41
C VAL A 167 1.41 -13.93 -7.40
N ASN A 168 0.33 -13.30 -6.94
CA ASN A 168 -0.63 -13.92 -6.02
C ASN A 168 -1.26 -15.19 -6.61
N ASP A 169 -1.66 -15.14 -7.88
CA ASP A 169 -2.42 -16.23 -8.51
C ASP A 169 -1.53 -17.35 -9.05
N LEU A 170 -0.29 -17.03 -9.47
CA LEU A 170 0.59 -17.98 -10.19
C LEU A 170 1.90 -18.28 -9.46
N GLY A 171 2.22 -17.52 -8.40
CA GLY A 171 3.48 -17.60 -7.68
C GLY A 171 4.63 -16.84 -8.36
N THR A 172 5.55 -16.34 -7.54
CA THR A 172 6.71 -15.55 -7.96
C THR A 172 7.58 -16.30 -8.98
N GLU A 173 7.87 -17.58 -8.73
CA GLU A 173 8.74 -18.39 -9.58
C GLU A 173 8.17 -18.49 -11.00
N TYR A 174 6.87 -18.78 -11.13
CA TYR A 174 6.21 -18.91 -12.43
C TYR A 174 6.22 -17.58 -13.21
N VAL A 175 5.85 -16.47 -12.55
CA VAL A 175 5.79 -15.15 -13.18
C VAL A 175 7.16 -14.75 -13.74
N HIS A 176 8.23 -14.96 -12.97
CA HIS A 176 9.58 -14.55 -13.36
C HIS A 176 10.27 -15.46 -14.37
N ARG A 177 9.63 -16.54 -14.81
CA ARG A 177 10.05 -17.26 -16.03
C ARG A 177 9.85 -16.41 -17.30
N TYR A 178 9.00 -15.39 -17.24
CA TYR A 178 8.64 -14.58 -18.41
C TYR A 178 9.09 -13.13 -18.33
N VAL A 179 9.38 -12.62 -17.13
CA VAL A 179 9.81 -11.24 -16.90
C VAL A 179 10.94 -11.21 -15.87
N GLY A 180 11.95 -10.38 -16.10
CA GLY A 180 13.05 -10.18 -15.16
C GLY A 180 12.62 -9.46 -13.87
N LYS A 181 13.57 -9.32 -12.95
CA LYS A 181 13.42 -8.61 -11.68
C LYS A 181 14.20 -7.31 -11.63
N GLU A 182 15.12 -7.11 -12.58
CA GLU A 182 16.17 -6.10 -12.47
C GLU A 182 15.77 -4.76 -13.11
N PRO A 183 16.27 -3.64 -12.56
CA PRO A 183 16.17 -2.36 -13.23
C PRO A 183 16.93 -2.43 -14.56
N SER A 184 16.37 -1.85 -15.63
CA SER A 184 17.01 -1.85 -16.95
C SER A 184 18.31 -1.04 -17.04
N GLY A 185 18.70 -0.31 -15.99
CA GLY A 185 19.85 0.63 -15.97
C GLY A 185 19.75 1.81 -16.97
N LEU A 186 18.73 1.80 -17.82
CA LEU A 186 18.47 2.74 -18.91
C LEU A 186 17.06 3.30 -18.77
N ARG A 187 16.86 4.57 -19.18
CA ARG A 187 15.54 5.24 -19.18
C ARG A 187 14.49 4.38 -19.90
N PHE A 188 13.23 4.46 -19.44
CA PHE A 188 12.00 3.73 -19.86
C PHE A 188 11.73 3.58 -21.38
N ASN A 189 12.55 4.17 -22.25
CA ASN A 189 12.27 4.39 -23.67
C ASN A 189 12.99 3.47 -24.67
N LYS A 190 13.80 2.51 -24.24
CA LYS A 190 14.52 1.61 -25.16
C LYS A 190 13.87 0.21 -25.28
N LEU A 191 13.77 -0.28 -26.51
CA LEU A 191 13.24 -1.60 -26.91
C LEU A 191 14.28 -2.71 -26.62
N PHE A 192 14.62 -2.95 -25.36
CA PHE A 192 15.53 -4.05 -25.01
C PHE A 192 14.87 -5.06 -24.09
N LEU A 193 15.07 -6.32 -24.45
CA LEU A 193 14.98 -7.46 -23.55
C LEU A 193 16.33 -7.57 -22.81
N ASN A 194 16.34 -8.25 -21.67
CA ASN A 194 17.57 -8.64 -21.00
C ASN A 194 18.28 -9.74 -21.80
N GLU A 195 19.42 -10.19 -21.28
CA GLU A 195 20.24 -11.24 -21.90
C GLU A 195 19.49 -12.58 -22.05
N ASP A 196 18.45 -12.80 -21.22
CA ASP A 196 17.57 -13.98 -21.28
C ASP A 196 16.40 -13.86 -22.26
N ASP A 197 16.39 -12.85 -23.13
CA ASP A 197 15.28 -12.54 -24.04
C ASP A 197 13.94 -12.28 -23.30
N ARG A 198 13.99 -11.73 -22.08
CA ARG A 198 12.81 -11.33 -21.28
C ARG A 198 12.77 -9.80 -21.06
N PRO A 199 11.59 -9.19 -20.85
CA PRO A 199 11.57 -7.80 -20.40
C PRO A 199 12.25 -7.66 -19.05
N HIS A 200 13.01 -6.58 -18.84
CA HIS A 200 13.81 -6.37 -17.62
C HIS A 200 13.01 -6.46 -16.32
N ASN A 201 11.82 -5.86 -16.26
CA ASN A 201 10.98 -5.87 -15.06
C ASN A 201 9.50 -5.57 -15.40
N PRO A 202 8.56 -5.85 -14.48
CA PRO A 202 7.14 -5.59 -14.68
C PRO A 202 6.76 -4.10 -14.79
N MET A 203 7.65 -3.17 -14.43
CA MET A 203 7.37 -1.72 -14.41
C MET A 203 7.57 -1.04 -15.77
N VAL A 204 8.33 -1.66 -16.69
CA VAL A 204 8.43 -1.19 -18.08
C VAL A 204 7.26 -1.71 -18.91
N ASN A 205 6.94 -1.02 -20.02
CA ASN A 205 5.78 -1.38 -20.86
C ASN A 205 5.84 -2.82 -21.37
N ALA A 206 7.02 -3.30 -21.78
CA ALA A 206 7.21 -4.68 -22.23
C ALA A 206 6.93 -5.71 -21.13
N GLY A 207 7.37 -5.45 -19.89
CA GLY A 207 7.10 -6.33 -18.75
C GLY A 207 5.63 -6.32 -18.36
N ALA A 208 4.99 -5.14 -18.37
CA ALA A 208 3.56 -5.03 -18.12
C ALA A 208 2.72 -5.82 -19.16
N ILE A 209 3.15 -5.82 -20.43
CA ILE A 209 2.55 -6.63 -21.51
C ILE A 209 2.64 -8.11 -21.19
N VAL A 210 3.82 -8.58 -20.79
CA VAL A 210 4.01 -9.98 -20.40
C VAL A 210 3.16 -10.33 -19.18
N ILE A 211 3.19 -9.54 -18.10
CA ILE A 211 2.39 -9.78 -16.89
C ILE A 211 0.92 -9.93 -17.21
N THR A 212 0.37 -9.03 -18.01
CA THR A 212 -1.06 -9.06 -18.30
C THR A 212 -1.44 -10.27 -19.17
N SER A 213 -0.49 -10.82 -19.94
CA SER A 213 -0.72 -12.09 -20.65
C SER A 213 -0.81 -13.31 -19.72
N LEU A 214 -0.27 -13.22 -18.51
CA LEU A 214 -0.30 -14.29 -17.51
C LEU A 214 -1.62 -14.30 -16.71
N ILE A 215 -2.24 -13.14 -16.52
CA ILE A 215 -3.50 -13.00 -15.76
C ILE A 215 -4.63 -13.66 -16.55
N LYS A 216 -5.18 -14.76 -16.02
CA LYS A 216 -6.35 -15.43 -16.59
C LYS A 216 -7.62 -14.66 -16.19
N VAL A 217 -8.49 -14.40 -17.15
CA VAL A 217 -9.87 -13.93 -16.88
C VAL A 217 -10.70 -15.09 -16.34
N LYS A 218 -10.42 -15.52 -15.10
CA LYS A 218 -11.28 -16.47 -14.37
C LYS A 218 -11.37 -16.05 -12.91
N ASN A 219 -12.57 -15.62 -12.51
CA ASN A 219 -13.15 -15.64 -11.16
C ASN A 219 -12.34 -15.09 -9.97
N GLY A 220 -11.32 -14.26 -10.19
CA GLY A 220 -10.70 -13.48 -9.10
C GLY A 220 -11.56 -12.26 -8.75
N ILE A 221 -11.94 -12.08 -7.49
CA ILE A 221 -12.74 -10.93 -7.00
C ILE A 221 -12.04 -9.60 -7.34
N LEU A 222 -10.71 -9.54 -7.20
CA LEU A 222 -9.90 -8.36 -7.50
C LEU A 222 -9.87 -8.06 -9.01
N LEU A 223 -9.79 -9.11 -9.84
CA LEU A 223 -9.87 -8.97 -11.29
C LEU A 223 -11.29 -8.54 -11.72
N ASN A 224 -12.35 -9.08 -11.12
CA ASN A 224 -13.72 -8.63 -11.37
C ASN A 224 -13.96 -7.20 -10.90
N TYR A 225 -13.33 -6.74 -9.81
CA TYR A 225 -13.42 -5.35 -9.35
C TYR A 225 -12.67 -4.39 -10.29
N ILE A 226 -11.46 -4.77 -10.72
CA ILE A 226 -10.69 -4.01 -11.73
C ILE A 226 -11.44 -4.00 -13.08
N ILE A 227 -11.99 -5.13 -13.52
CA ILE A 227 -12.78 -5.24 -14.75
C ILE A 227 -14.08 -4.43 -14.65
N HIS A 228 -14.78 -4.43 -13.51
CA HIS A 228 -15.97 -3.60 -13.33
C HIS A 228 -15.66 -2.11 -13.44
N LEU A 229 -14.47 -1.68 -13.00
CA LEU A 229 -13.99 -0.31 -13.15
C LEU A 229 -13.44 -0.02 -14.56
N GLU A 230 -12.87 -1.01 -15.26
CA GLU A 230 -12.43 -0.90 -16.66
C GLU A 230 -13.60 -0.83 -17.66
N PHE A 231 -14.81 -1.26 -17.26
CA PHE A 231 -15.98 -1.36 -18.15
C PHE A 231 -16.99 -0.20 -18.09
N SER A 232 -16.76 0.86 -17.31
CA SER A 232 -17.53 2.09 -17.52
C SER A 232 -17.13 2.64 -18.89
N GLU A 233 -18.06 2.69 -19.85
CA GLU A 233 -17.87 3.16 -21.22
C GLU A 233 -17.24 4.57 -21.27
N PHE A 234 -15.92 4.65 -21.14
CA PHE A 234 -15.19 5.91 -21.18
C PHE A 234 -14.30 5.96 -22.42
N PHE A 235 -14.51 7.02 -23.20
CA PHE A 235 -13.93 7.31 -24.52
C PHE A 235 -12.39 7.39 -24.59
N GLY A 236 -11.65 7.19 -23.49
CA GLY A 236 -10.17 7.16 -23.50
C GLY A 236 -9.57 5.90 -24.11
N PHE A 237 -10.30 4.79 -24.07
CA PHE A 237 -9.85 3.49 -24.57
C PHE A 237 -9.54 3.51 -26.08
N GLN A 238 -10.37 4.20 -26.88
CA GLN A 238 -10.17 4.25 -28.33
C GLN A 238 -8.91 5.06 -28.71
N SER A 239 -8.64 6.17 -28.02
CA SER A 239 -7.50 7.03 -28.34
C SER A 239 -6.16 6.47 -27.89
N GLU A 240 -6.08 5.75 -26.77
CA GLU A 240 -4.87 4.97 -26.43
C GLU A 240 -4.64 3.83 -27.41
N ARG A 241 -5.72 3.23 -27.93
CA ARG A 241 -5.62 2.18 -28.95
C ARG A 241 -5.05 2.71 -30.27
N GLU A 242 -5.49 3.89 -30.69
CA GLU A 242 -5.09 4.51 -31.96
C GLU A 242 -3.68 5.10 -31.93
N SER A 243 -3.19 5.55 -30.76
CA SER A 243 -1.85 6.14 -30.60
C SER A 243 -0.79 5.16 -30.08
N GLY A 244 -1.14 3.88 -29.94
CA GLY A 244 -0.34 2.86 -29.25
C GLY A 244 0.73 2.15 -30.08
N ASP A 245 1.20 2.72 -31.19
CA ASP A 245 2.13 2.09 -32.16
C ASP A 245 3.35 1.43 -31.50
N ARG A 246 3.91 2.08 -30.47
CA ARG A 246 5.06 1.55 -29.73
C ARG A 246 4.73 0.27 -28.97
N ASN A 247 3.54 0.19 -28.37
CA ASN A 247 3.09 -1.02 -27.67
C ASN A 247 2.82 -2.16 -28.65
N PHE A 248 2.31 -1.85 -29.85
CA PHE A 248 2.20 -2.83 -30.94
C PHE A 248 3.58 -3.37 -31.35
N ALA A 249 4.56 -2.49 -31.58
CA ALA A 249 5.92 -2.88 -31.94
C ALA A 249 6.55 -3.79 -30.88
N ILE A 250 6.46 -3.42 -29.60
CA ILE A 250 6.92 -4.26 -28.47
C ILE A 250 6.23 -5.61 -28.50
N GLY A 251 4.92 -5.64 -28.70
CA GLY A 251 4.16 -6.87 -28.70
C GLY A 251 4.51 -7.82 -29.85
N TYR A 252 4.73 -7.30 -31.06
CA TYR A 252 5.23 -8.09 -32.19
C TYR A 252 6.65 -8.61 -31.94
N TYR A 253 7.53 -7.80 -31.36
CA TYR A 253 8.88 -8.20 -31.00
C TYR A 253 8.89 -9.33 -29.96
N LEU A 254 8.05 -9.24 -28.92
CA LEU A 254 7.87 -10.30 -27.91
C LEU A 254 7.31 -11.59 -28.51
N LYS A 255 6.43 -11.47 -29.52
CA LYS A 255 5.90 -12.64 -30.25
C LYS A 255 7.00 -13.35 -31.03
N GLU A 256 7.85 -12.61 -31.74
CA GLU A 256 8.97 -13.16 -32.50
C GLU A 256 9.93 -13.93 -31.59
N LYS A 257 10.26 -13.36 -30.43
CA LYS A 257 11.11 -13.96 -29.40
C LYS A 257 10.47 -15.11 -28.61
N LYS A 258 9.26 -15.54 -28.99
CA LYS A 258 8.49 -16.65 -28.37
C LYS A 258 8.30 -16.51 -26.86
N VAL A 259 8.27 -15.29 -26.33
CA VAL A 259 8.17 -15.05 -24.87
C VAL A 259 6.87 -15.63 -24.29
N ASN A 260 5.78 -15.75 -25.07
CA ASN A 260 4.61 -16.60 -24.80
C ASN A 260 3.66 -16.56 -26.03
N PHE A 261 3.10 -17.70 -26.45
CA PHE A 261 2.22 -17.81 -27.63
C PHE A 261 0.92 -16.98 -27.52
N PHE A 262 0.45 -16.67 -26.31
CA PHE A 262 -0.79 -15.92 -26.07
C PHE A 262 -0.63 -14.39 -26.12
N ILE A 263 0.59 -13.86 -26.22
CA ILE A 263 0.88 -12.42 -26.18
C ILE A 263 0.07 -11.63 -27.23
N VAL A 264 -0.14 -12.18 -28.42
CA VAL A 264 -0.82 -11.48 -29.53
C VAL A 264 -2.28 -11.18 -29.27
N LYS A 265 -3.00 -12.14 -28.66
CA LYS A 265 -4.41 -11.93 -28.28
C LYS A 265 -4.54 -10.94 -27.11
N CYS A 266 -3.51 -10.87 -26.26
CA CYS A 266 -3.45 -9.95 -25.14
C CYS A 266 -3.13 -8.52 -25.58
N ILE A 267 -2.23 -8.28 -26.55
CA ILE A 267 -1.93 -6.92 -27.09
C ILE A 267 -3.21 -6.17 -27.49
N LEU A 268 -4.17 -6.86 -28.12
CA LEU A 268 -5.45 -6.28 -28.55
C LEU A 268 -6.45 -6.03 -27.40
N LYS A 269 -6.37 -6.81 -26.30
CA LYS A 269 -7.20 -6.63 -25.10
C LYS A 269 -6.57 -5.69 -24.06
N MET A 270 -5.26 -5.47 -24.13
CA MET A 270 -4.44 -4.79 -23.13
C MET A 270 -4.35 -3.27 -23.26
N MET A 271 -4.97 -2.68 -24.27
CA MET A 271 -4.99 -1.22 -24.44
C MET A 271 -6.00 -0.55 -23.48
N CYS A 272 -6.39 -1.25 -22.41
CA CYS A 272 -7.12 -0.75 -21.25
C CYS A 272 -6.13 -0.29 -20.15
N TRP A 273 -5.41 0.81 -20.35
CA TRP A 273 -4.72 1.52 -19.25
C TRP A 273 -5.63 2.61 -18.64
N VAL A 274 -6.90 2.58 -19.06
CA VAL A 274 -7.95 3.52 -18.75
C VAL A 274 -8.77 3.00 -17.57
N LEU A 275 -8.09 2.75 -16.46
CA LEU A 275 -8.77 2.58 -15.17
C LEU A 275 -8.94 3.98 -14.57
N PHE A 276 -10.16 4.50 -14.54
CA PHE A 276 -10.45 5.78 -13.91
C PHE A 276 -10.63 5.59 -12.41
N VAL A 277 -9.86 6.33 -11.62
CA VAL A 277 -9.93 6.29 -10.15
C VAL A 277 -9.85 7.71 -9.62
N VAL A 278 -10.45 7.96 -8.47
CA VAL A 278 -10.26 9.19 -7.69
C VAL A 278 -9.13 9.00 -6.68
N CYS A 279 -8.42 10.06 -6.27
CA CYS A 279 -7.30 9.94 -5.34
C CYS A 279 -7.67 9.18 -4.06
N GLU A 280 -8.89 9.35 -3.56
CA GLU A 280 -9.36 8.69 -2.34
C GLU A 280 -9.48 7.16 -2.47
N ASP A 281 -9.86 6.65 -3.64
CA ASP A 281 -10.10 5.23 -3.90
C ASP A 281 -8.80 4.50 -4.25
N LEU A 282 -7.86 5.20 -4.91
CA LEU A 282 -6.55 4.64 -5.25
C LEU A 282 -5.76 4.23 -4.01
N ILE A 283 -5.87 4.98 -2.91
CA ILE A 283 -5.12 4.67 -1.69
C ILE A 283 -5.69 3.43 -0.99
N TYR A 284 -7.01 3.26 -1.00
CA TYR A 284 -7.60 2.00 -0.55
C TYR A 284 -7.12 0.83 -1.38
N PHE A 285 -7.01 1.00 -2.69
CA PHE A 285 -6.46 -0.04 -3.54
C PHE A 285 -5.01 -0.38 -3.13
N ILE A 286 -4.19 0.64 -2.89
CA ILE A 286 -2.78 0.47 -2.48
C ILE A 286 -2.66 -0.26 -1.13
N LEU A 287 -3.57 -0.01 -0.18
CA LEU A 287 -3.54 -0.62 1.15
C LEU A 287 -4.18 -2.02 1.22
N THR A 288 -5.21 -2.29 0.40
CA THR A 288 -5.98 -3.54 0.45
C THR A 288 -5.39 -4.66 -0.41
N SER A 289 -4.64 -4.31 -1.46
CA SER A 289 -3.78 -5.28 -2.12
C SER A 289 -2.54 -5.51 -1.26
N ALA A 290 -2.06 -6.75 -1.18
CA ALA A 290 -0.89 -7.18 -0.40
C ALA A 290 0.43 -6.54 -0.88
N ILE A 291 0.51 -5.21 -0.84
CA ILE A 291 1.54 -4.34 -1.42
C ILE A 291 2.66 -4.06 -0.43
N CYS A 292 2.60 -4.58 0.80
CA CYS A 292 3.78 -4.61 1.68
C CYS A 292 5.03 -5.14 0.94
N PHE A 293 4.88 -6.16 0.09
CA PHE A 293 6.02 -6.72 -0.65
C PHE A 293 6.55 -5.81 -1.78
N ILE A 294 5.68 -5.09 -2.50
CA ILE A 294 6.08 -4.22 -3.63
C ILE A 294 6.63 -2.88 -3.15
N LEU A 295 6.12 -2.36 -2.03
CA LEU A 295 6.69 -1.18 -1.37
C LEU A 295 8.12 -1.45 -0.92
N PHE A 296 8.42 -2.60 -0.31
CA PHE A 296 9.78 -2.99 0.07
C PHE A 296 10.77 -2.98 -1.11
N LEU A 297 10.36 -3.52 -2.28
CA LEU A 297 11.19 -3.55 -3.48
C LEU A 297 11.46 -2.13 -4.03
N ARG A 298 10.49 -1.23 -3.91
CA ARG A 298 10.64 0.17 -4.35
C ARG A 298 11.48 0.99 -3.36
N PHE A 299 11.42 0.69 -2.06
CA PHE A 299 12.19 1.36 -1.03
C PHE A 299 13.69 1.03 -1.10
N ALA A 300 14.04 -0.24 -1.36
CA ALA A 300 15.44 -0.65 -1.55
C ALA A 300 16.11 0.05 -2.73
N LEU A 301 15.36 0.29 -3.82
CA LEU A 301 15.88 0.95 -5.02
C LEU A 301 15.97 2.47 -4.90
N SER A 302 15.41 3.08 -3.84
CA SER A 302 15.43 4.53 -3.61
C SER A 302 16.57 5.04 -2.71
N GLY A 303 17.48 4.16 -2.26
CA GLY A 303 18.60 4.55 -1.39
C GLY A 303 18.19 4.93 0.03
N MET A 304 17.06 4.42 0.51
CA MET A 304 16.61 4.57 1.89
C MET A 304 17.39 3.61 2.79
N ASP A 305 17.81 4.08 3.95
CA ASP A 305 18.51 3.27 4.96
C ASP A 305 17.56 2.19 5.51
N MET A 306 17.86 0.93 5.22
CA MET A 306 17.07 -0.24 5.61
C MET A 306 17.29 -0.64 7.08
N GLU A 307 18.22 0.01 7.77
CA GLU A 307 18.45 -0.17 9.20
C GLU A 307 17.58 0.77 10.06
N GLN A 308 16.76 1.61 9.43
CA GLN A 308 15.83 2.48 10.14
C GLN A 308 14.89 1.66 11.03
N ARG A 309 14.67 2.20 12.22
CA ARG A 309 13.91 1.56 13.28
C ARG A 309 12.56 2.23 13.45
N ASP A 310 11.53 1.43 13.73
CA ASP A 310 10.24 1.93 14.15
C ASP A 310 10.28 2.48 15.59
N TYR A 311 9.14 2.92 16.10
CA TYR A 311 9.02 3.46 17.45
C TYR A 311 9.38 2.44 18.55
N ASP A 312 9.29 1.14 18.28
CA ASP A 312 9.69 0.05 19.18
C ASP A 312 11.15 -0.36 19.00
N SER A 313 11.94 0.46 18.31
CA SER A 313 13.34 0.18 17.98
C SER A 313 13.54 -1.06 17.09
N ARG A 314 12.47 -1.54 16.46
CA ARG A 314 12.47 -2.71 15.57
C ARG A 314 12.84 -2.27 14.16
N THR A 315 13.77 -3.00 13.56
CA THR A 315 14.08 -2.88 12.14
C THR A 315 13.07 -3.65 11.30
N ALA A 316 13.06 -3.43 9.98
CA ALA A 316 12.27 -4.25 9.05
C ALA A 316 12.49 -5.76 9.22
N LEU A 317 13.70 -6.16 9.64
CA LEU A 317 14.07 -7.56 9.88
C LEU A 317 13.35 -8.17 11.09
N HIS A 318 13.11 -7.39 12.16
CA HIS A 318 12.33 -7.86 13.32
C HIS A 318 10.90 -8.19 12.93
N VAL A 319 10.24 -7.27 12.21
CA VAL A 319 8.85 -7.44 11.79
C VAL A 319 8.72 -8.60 10.80
N ALA A 320 9.63 -8.71 9.83
CA ALA A 320 9.63 -9.82 8.88
C ALA A 320 9.87 -11.17 9.57
N ALA A 321 10.67 -11.19 10.65
CA ALA A 321 10.96 -12.38 11.42
C ALA A 321 9.81 -12.80 12.34
N ALA A 322 9.13 -11.84 12.96
CA ALA A 322 7.94 -12.07 13.78
C ALA A 322 6.75 -12.61 12.96
N GLU A 323 6.60 -12.18 11.70
CA GLU A 323 5.52 -12.61 10.79
C GLU A 323 5.89 -13.85 9.95
N GLY A 324 7.13 -14.35 10.06
CA GLY A 324 7.57 -15.56 9.34
C GLY A 324 7.76 -15.39 7.83
N HIS A 325 7.98 -14.16 7.34
CA HIS A 325 8.08 -13.87 5.91
C HIS A 325 9.48 -14.17 5.35
N VAL A 326 9.70 -15.44 5.02
CA VAL A 326 10.99 -15.97 4.51
C VAL A 326 11.58 -15.14 3.36
N ASP A 327 10.77 -14.79 2.36
CA ASP A 327 11.26 -14.05 1.19
C ASP A 327 11.71 -12.62 1.53
N VAL A 328 11.04 -11.98 2.50
CA VAL A 328 11.40 -10.63 2.98
C VAL A 328 12.68 -10.69 3.81
N VAL A 329 12.83 -11.72 4.66
CA VAL A 329 14.04 -11.94 5.46
C VAL A 329 15.25 -12.18 4.56
N LYS A 330 15.13 -13.06 3.56
CA LYS A 330 16.22 -13.30 2.58
C LYS A 330 16.59 -12.03 1.84
N PHE A 331 15.60 -11.27 1.39
CA PHE A 331 15.84 -9.99 0.72
C PHE A 331 16.59 -8.98 1.60
N LEU A 332 16.19 -8.84 2.86
CA LEU A 332 16.82 -7.91 3.80
C LEU A 332 18.26 -8.31 4.15
N LEU A 333 18.50 -9.60 4.36
CA LEU A 333 19.84 -10.11 4.69
C LEU A 333 20.75 -10.13 3.46
N GLU A 334 20.32 -10.76 2.38
CA GLU A 334 21.17 -11.03 1.22
C GLU A 334 21.37 -9.79 0.34
N ALA A 335 20.28 -9.06 0.04
CA ALA A 335 20.30 -7.93 -0.89
C ALA A 335 20.56 -6.58 -0.19
N CYS A 336 19.99 -6.36 0.99
CA CYS A 336 20.15 -5.09 1.72
C CYS A 336 21.30 -5.11 2.74
N LYS A 337 21.90 -6.28 3.03
CA LYS A 337 23.01 -6.44 4.00
C LYS A 337 22.73 -5.85 5.38
N VAL A 338 21.47 -5.90 5.82
CA VAL A 338 21.06 -5.38 7.13
C VAL A 338 21.69 -6.21 8.26
N ASN A 339 22.07 -5.54 9.34
CA ASN A 339 22.58 -6.14 10.56
C ASN A 339 21.57 -7.18 11.10
N PRO A 340 22.00 -8.43 11.36
CA PRO A 340 21.15 -9.47 11.91
C PRO A 340 21.10 -9.49 13.45
N PHE A 341 21.88 -8.63 14.13
CA PHE A 341 21.92 -8.49 15.58
C PHE A 341 21.27 -7.23 16.20
N PRO A 342 20.42 -6.44 15.50
CA PRO A 342 19.80 -5.29 16.13
C PRO A 342 18.87 -5.80 17.23
N LYS A 343 18.78 -5.03 18.31
CA LYS A 343 17.86 -5.31 19.40
C LYS A 343 16.70 -4.33 19.39
N ASP A 344 15.50 -4.84 19.62
CA ASP A 344 14.31 -4.03 19.82
C ASP A 344 14.26 -3.40 21.23
N ARG A 345 13.16 -2.71 21.54
CA ARG A 345 12.88 -2.11 22.86
C ARG A 345 12.80 -3.13 24.00
N TRP A 346 12.48 -4.39 23.70
CA TRP A 346 12.40 -5.49 24.66
C TRP A 346 13.68 -6.32 24.74
N ASN A 347 14.75 -5.85 24.09
CA ASN A 347 16.06 -6.49 24.03
C ASN A 347 16.05 -7.85 23.29
N ASN A 348 15.04 -8.08 22.45
CA ASN A 348 14.93 -9.22 21.54
C ASN A 348 15.61 -8.89 20.22
N THR A 349 16.25 -9.90 19.63
CA THR A 349 16.75 -9.85 18.25
C THR A 349 15.70 -10.37 17.27
N PRO A 350 15.85 -10.16 15.95
CA PRO A 350 14.97 -10.78 14.96
C PRO A 350 14.90 -12.30 15.08
N MET A 351 15.99 -12.94 15.53
CA MET A 351 16.03 -14.39 15.78
C MET A 351 15.19 -14.77 17.00
N ASP A 352 15.23 -13.98 18.07
CA ASP A 352 14.41 -14.19 19.25
C ASP A 352 12.93 -14.02 18.92
N GLU A 353 12.58 -13.04 18.08
CA GLU A 353 11.21 -12.86 17.59
C GLU A 353 10.74 -14.05 16.73
N ALA A 354 11.56 -14.51 15.77
CA ALA A 354 11.24 -15.72 15.00
C ALA A 354 11.03 -16.95 15.89
N LEU A 355 11.81 -17.09 16.96
CA LEU A 355 11.68 -18.19 17.92
C LEU A 355 10.42 -18.03 18.79
N HIS A 356 10.13 -16.81 19.24
CA HIS A 356 8.96 -16.50 20.08
C HIS A 356 7.64 -16.83 19.37
N PHE A 357 7.58 -16.54 18.07
CA PHE A 357 6.40 -16.82 17.23
C PHE A 357 6.44 -18.19 16.52
N GLY A 358 7.52 -18.97 16.68
CA GLY A 358 7.63 -20.35 16.19
C GLY A 358 7.97 -20.51 14.71
N HIS A 359 8.56 -19.50 14.08
CA HIS A 359 8.96 -19.50 12.67
C HIS A 359 10.35 -20.13 12.46
N HIS A 360 10.40 -21.46 12.48
CA HIS A 360 11.64 -22.25 12.38
C HIS A 360 12.40 -22.03 11.06
N ASP A 361 11.69 -21.81 9.96
CA ASP A 361 12.29 -21.60 8.63
C ASP A 361 13.08 -20.28 8.58
N VAL A 362 12.52 -19.23 9.17
CA VAL A 362 13.16 -17.92 9.30
C VAL A 362 14.33 -17.97 10.29
N PHE A 363 14.14 -18.67 11.42
CA PHE A 363 15.20 -18.88 12.41
C PHE A 363 16.45 -19.52 11.77
N LYS A 364 16.26 -20.54 10.92
CA LYS A 364 17.36 -21.22 10.23
C LYS A 364 18.13 -20.27 9.31
N ILE A 365 17.42 -19.44 8.55
CA ILE A 365 18.04 -18.44 7.65
C ILE A 365 18.82 -17.40 8.44
N LEU A 366 18.24 -16.88 9.54
CA LEU A 366 18.92 -15.93 10.42
C LEU A 366 20.17 -16.55 11.05
N GLN A 367 20.11 -17.81 11.46
CA GLN A 367 21.24 -18.54 12.05
C GLN A 367 22.37 -18.75 11.05
N GLU A 368 22.05 -19.15 9.82
CA GLU A 368 23.03 -19.30 8.74
C GLU A 368 23.71 -17.96 8.41
N TYR A 369 22.95 -16.86 8.39
CA TYR A 369 23.48 -15.54 8.06
C TYR A 369 24.33 -14.93 9.19
N GLN A 370 23.96 -15.15 10.46
CA GLN A 370 24.72 -14.66 11.61
C GLN A 370 26.14 -15.25 11.68
N VAL A 371 26.33 -16.50 11.24
CA VAL A 371 27.65 -17.15 11.18
C VAL A 371 28.53 -16.53 10.09
N GLN A 372 27.92 -15.96 9.04
CA GLN A 372 28.63 -15.38 7.89
C GLN A 372 28.80 -13.86 7.99
N TYR A 373 28.16 -13.20 8.96
CA TYR A 373 28.17 -11.75 9.08
C TYR A 373 29.50 -11.23 9.64
N THR A 374 30.13 -10.32 8.90
CA THR A 374 31.30 -9.55 9.37
C THR A 374 30.89 -8.08 9.54
N PRO A 375 31.12 -7.44 10.70
CA PRO A 375 30.83 -6.02 10.87
C PRO A 375 31.73 -5.19 9.95
N SER A 376 31.16 -4.23 9.22
CA SER A 376 31.94 -3.21 8.52
C SER A 376 32.57 -2.27 9.54
N GLU A 377 33.91 -2.21 9.60
CA GLU A 377 34.63 -1.25 10.43
C GLU A 377 34.30 0.18 9.98
N ASP A 378 33.81 1.00 10.92
CA ASP A 378 33.70 2.46 10.78
C ASP A 378 35.06 3.04 10.37
N ASN A 379 35.14 3.63 9.18
CA ASN A 379 36.21 4.56 8.84
C ASN A 379 35.63 5.80 8.18
N ASN A 380 35.68 6.90 8.93
CA ASN A 380 35.71 8.27 8.41
C ASN A 380 36.75 8.36 7.28
N ASP A 381 36.30 8.40 6.03
CA ASP A 381 36.67 9.42 5.04
C ASP A 381 36.12 9.04 3.65
N GLY A 382 35.57 10.04 2.97
CA GLY A 382 34.74 9.89 1.78
C GLY A 382 35.33 9.04 0.65
N LYS A 383 34.60 7.99 0.28
CA LYS A 383 34.58 7.36 -1.07
C LYS A 383 33.45 6.32 -1.21
N GLU A 384 32.21 6.76 -1.11
CA GLU A 384 31.05 5.93 -1.49
C GLU A 384 30.75 6.10 -2.99
N ASN A 385 30.78 4.98 -3.74
CA ASN A 385 30.00 4.69 -4.96
C ASN A 385 30.54 3.53 -5.84
N ARG A 386 31.44 2.66 -5.36
CA ARG A 386 32.00 1.59 -6.22
C ARG A 386 31.84 0.15 -5.75
N THR A 387 31.34 -0.09 -4.55
CA THR A 387 31.37 -1.43 -3.94
C THR A 387 30.08 -2.22 -4.12
N VAL A 388 28.92 -1.58 -4.31
CA VAL A 388 27.62 -2.28 -4.49
C VAL A 388 27.54 -3.01 -5.84
N HIS A 389 28.21 -2.51 -6.88
CA HIS A 389 28.13 -3.08 -8.23
C HIS A 389 28.91 -4.38 -8.45
N LYS A 390 29.81 -4.78 -7.56
CA LYS A 390 30.75 -5.89 -7.84
C LYS A 390 30.38 -7.25 -7.26
N ASN A 391 29.42 -7.33 -6.33
CA ASN A 391 29.14 -8.58 -5.61
C ASN A 391 27.76 -9.19 -5.92
N LEU A 392 27.01 -8.66 -6.89
CA LEU A 392 25.76 -9.28 -7.37
C LEU A 392 26.01 -10.47 -8.32
N ASP A 393 27.19 -10.59 -8.91
CA ASP A 393 27.49 -11.60 -9.95
C ASP A 393 27.52 -13.06 -9.42
N GLY A 394 27.51 -13.26 -8.09
CA GLY A 394 27.64 -14.59 -7.47
C GLY A 394 26.36 -15.15 -6.84
N LEU A 395 25.27 -14.37 -6.77
CA LEU A 395 24.00 -14.79 -6.13
C LEU A 395 22.77 -14.68 -7.06
N LEU A 396 22.98 -14.26 -8.32
CA LEU A 396 22.03 -14.41 -9.44
C LEU A 396 22.19 -15.81 -10.06
#